data_AF-A0A927C3N8-F1
#
_entry.id   AF-A0A927C3N8-F1
#
_cell.length_a   1.000
_cell.length_b   1.000
_cell.length_c   1.000
_cell.angle_alpha   90.00
_cell.angle_beta   90.00
_cell.angle_gamma   90.00
#
_symmetry.space_group_name_H-M   'P 1'
#
loop_
_entity.id
_entity.type
_entity.pdbx_description
1 polymer ?
#
loop_
_entity_poly.entity_id
_entity_poly.type
_entity_poly.pdbx_seq_one_letter_code
_entity_poly.pdbx_strand_id
1 'polypeptide(L)'
;MSNLILGELLLLAFAAAIFIWGIRSGRQLDGATVAQAQSQFYRQRRAEISAEFEQGLIDETQRGDLEMELDRQVLEEAPTAAAVANSATGFPFWVAGFGVLLIVSAIWLYGYLGYRDDLQLQALQADIVAAGQSGAEMSPEAINAYQQQLQKIIDKHPDSADHLVVMTGLLRQRGDFAGSIPYFEKLRELYPKDPDIMAQLGQARYLASNRTLDATTQALFDQALQIEPNQATALGVLGIDAFARGDFRGVLQYWQPLMMGLPPGTQQFNLIASGIQQARERAVAAGELKGISIAINYSEAALATPGILFVVAKEPDGMPMPVAALKLPVMGNGQQVILLDSDIIRPGKQFKDFSELSISAHISTTGVANRRSGEWLAEPVSWESDTSLPLSLQIDTQLP
;
A
#
# COMPACT_ATOMS: atom_id res chain seq x y z
N MET A 1 -6.96 8.13 -27.15
CA MET A 1 -8.24 8.51 -26.51
C MET A 1 -8.56 7.45 -25.48
N SER A 2 -8.81 7.82 -24.23
CA SER A 2 -9.07 6.83 -23.18
C SER A 2 -10.37 6.08 -23.47
N ASN A 3 -10.43 4.80 -23.10
CA ASN A 3 -11.63 3.96 -23.24
C ASN A 3 -12.87 4.59 -22.57
N LEU A 4 -12.66 5.51 -21.63
CA LEU A 4 -13.70 6.26 -20.93
C LEU A 4 -14.40 7.28 -21.85
N ILE A 5 -13.65 7.99 -22.70
CA ILE A 5 -14.21 8.92 -23.70
C ILE A 5 -15.05 8.16 -24.74
N LEU A 6 -14.58 6.96 -25.14
CA LEU A 6 -15.34 6.11 -26.06
C LEU A 6 -16.64 5.61 -25.41
N GLY A 7 -16.60 5.26 -24.12
CA GLY A 7 -17.77 4.88 -23.34
C GLY A 7 -18.79 6.01 -23.19
N GLU A 8 -18.34 7.23 -22.89
CA GLU A 8 -19.20 8.42 -22.82
C GLU A 8 -19.85 8.73 -24.18
N LEU A 9 -19.10 8.66 -25.28
CA LEU A 9 -19.63 8.86 -26.63
C LEU A 9 -20.67 7.80 -27.02
N LEU A 10 -20.47 6.55 -26.63
CA LEU A 10 -21.42 5.46 -26.88
C LEU A 10 -22.72 5.63 -26.09
N LEU A 11 -22.63 6.06 -24.82
CA LEU A 11 -23.83 6.36 -24.01
C LEU A 11 -24.61 7.55 -24.58
N LEU A 12 -23.91 8.59 -25.04
CA LEU A 12 -24.54 9.74 -25.69
C LEU A 12 -25.22 9.35 -27.02
N ALA A 13 -24.56 8.51 -27.83
CA ALA A 13 -25.13 8.01 -29.07
C ALA A 13 -26.36 7.13 -28.82
N PHE A 14 -26.35 6.29 -27.78
CA PHE A 14 -27.48 5.46 -27.40
C PHE A 14 -28.66 6.29 -26.89
N ALA A 15 -28.42 7.29 -26.04
CA ALA A 15 -29.45 8.22 -25.59
C ALA A 15 -30.06 9.01 -26.76
N ALA A 16 -29.24 9.47 -27.71
CA ALA A 16 -29.70 10.13 -28.92
C ALA A 16 -30.53 9.20 -29.83
N ALA A 17 -30.16 7.92 -29.93
CA ALA A 17 -30.91 6.93 -30.70
C ALA A 17 -32.29 6.67 -30.09
N ILE A 18 -32.40 6.54 -28.76
CA ILE A 18 -33.69 6.41 -28.06
C ILE A 18 -34.54 7.67 -28.25
N PHE A 19 -33.93 8.85 -28.19
CA PHE A 19 -34.61 10.13 -28.42
C PHE A 19 -35.17 10.25 -29.85
N ILE A 20 -34.37 9.91 -30.87
CA ILE A 20 -34.80 9.91 -32.28
C ILE A 20 -35.88 8.86 -32.50
N TRP A 21 -35.75 7.69 -31.89
CA TRP A 21 -36.77 6.64 -31.96
C TRP A 21 -38.09 7.07 -31.33
N GLY A 22 -38.06 7.73 -30.16
CA GLY A 22 -39.24 8.30 -29.49
C GLY A 22 -39.95 9.40 -30.31
N ILE A 23 -39.18 10.24 -31.02
CA ILE A 23 -39.75 11.25 -31.93
C ILE A 23 -40.38 10.59 -33.16
N ARG A 24 -39.77 9.53 -33.70
CA ARG A 24 -40.29 8.81 -34.86
C ARG A 24 -41.43 7.84 -34.55
N SER A 25 -41.50 7.33 -33.33
CA SER A 25 -42.53 6.36 -32.90
C SER A 25 -43.84 7.01 -32.48
N GLY A 26 -43.89 8.35 -32.39
CA GLY A 26 -45.12 9.14 -32.43
C GLY A 26 -45.80 9.04 -33.79
N ARG A 27 -46.28 7.84 -34.17
CA ARG A 27 -47.17 7.66 -35.32
C ARG A 27 -48.50 8.33 -34.97
N GLN A 28 -48.72 9.51 -35.53
CA GLN A 28 -50.04 10.06 -35.73
C GLN A 28 -50.87 9.01 -36.49
N LEU A 29 -51.93 8.50 -35.88
CA LEU A 29 -53.02 7.90 -36.64
C LEU A 29 -53.64 9.06 -37.42
N ASP A 30 -53.28 9.18 -38.70
CA ASP A 30 -53.77 10.23 -39.57
C ASP A 30 -55.30 10.24 -39.55
N GLY A 31 -55.91 11.38 -39.20
CA GLY A 31 -57.37 11.53 -39.25
C GLY A 31 -57.94 11.20 -40.63
N ALA A 32 -57.12 11.31 -41.68
CA ALA A 32 -57.43 10.89 -43.03
C ALA A 32 -57.65 9.36 -43.16
N THR A 33 -56.88 8.53 -42.46
CA THR A 33 -57.03 7.06 -42.51
C THR A 33 -58.31 6.60 -41.82
N VAL A 34 -58.68 7.25 -40.71
CA VAL A 34 -59.93 6.99 -39.97
C VAL A 34 -61.14 7.42 -40.80
N ALA A 35 -61.12 8.63 -41.36
CA ALA A 35 -62.19 9.13 -42.23
C ALA A 35 -62.36 8.26 -43.50
N GLN A 36 -61.25 7.77 -44.06
CA GLN A 36 -61.30 6.90 -45.23
C GLN A 36 -61.92 5.53 -44.91
N ALA A 37 -61.58 4.92 -43.76
CA ALA A 37 -62.16 3.65 -43.32
C ALA A 37 -63.66 3.77 -43.02
N GLN A 38 -64.10 4.86 -42.37
CA GLN A 38 -65.51 5.14 -42.09
C GLN A 38 -66.32 5.33 -43.41
N SER A 39 -65.76 6.06 -44.38
CA SER A 39 -66.41 6.25 -45.69
C SER A 39 -66.58 4.95 -46.49
N GLN A 40 -65.69 3.98 -46.27
CA GLN A 40 -65.78 2.67 -46.92
C GLN A 40 -66.85 1.81 -46.25
N PHE A 41 -66.88 1.80 -44.91
CA PHE A 41 -67.90 1.08 -44.15
C PHE A 41 -69.33 1.56 -44.51
N TYR A 42 -69.56 2.88 -44.55
CA TYR A 42 -70.87 3.43 -44.92
C TYR A 42 -71.31 3.01 -46.33
N ARG A 43 -70.41 3.08 -47.31
CA ARG A 43 -70.69 2.67 -48.70
C ARG A 43 -71.00 1.17 -48.80
N GLN A 44 -70.26 0.34 -48.06
CA GLN A 44 -70.51 -1.09 -48.01
C GLN A 44 -71.88 -1.40 -47.41
N ARG A 45 -72.21 -0.82 -46.26
CA ARG A 45 -73.48 -1.10 -45.57
C ARG A 45 -74.70 -0.66 -46.37
N ARG A 46 -74.60 0.47 -47.07
CA ARG A 46 -75.65 0.95 -47.98
C ARG A 46 -75.87 0.03 -49.18
N ALA A 47 -74.78 -0.54 -49.72
CA ALA A 47 -74.86 -1.52 -50.79
C ALA A 47 -75.50 -2.83 -50.31
N GLU A 48 -75.22 -3.27 -49.08
CA GLU A 48 -75.87 -4.44 -48.46
C GLU A 48 -77.38 -4.24 -48.32
N ILE A 49 -77.82 -3.10 -47.76
CA ILE A 49 -79.26 -2.76 -47.62
C ILE A 49 -79.96 -2.74 -48.99
N SER A 50 -79.31 -2.18 -50.01
CA SER A 50 -79.84 -2.15 -51.37
C SER A 50 -79.99 -3.56 -51.96
N ALA A 51 -79.00 -4.44 -51.74
CA ALA A 51 -79.04 -5.82 -52.22
C ALA A 51 -80.11 -6.66 -51.50
N GLU A 52 -80.30 -6.45 -50.19
CA GLU A 52 -81.36 -7.10 -49.41
C GLU A 52 -82.76 -6.71 -49.90
N PHE A 53 -82.94 -5.44 -50.30
CA PHE A 53 -84.19 -4.97 -50.91
C PHE A 53 -84.42 -5.59 -52.29
N GLU A 54 -83.41 -5.65 -53.16
CA GLU A 54 -83.51 -6.27 -54.48
C GLU A 54 -83.82 -7.77 -54.41
N GLN A 55 -83.35 -8.45 -53.36
CA GLN A 55 -83.65 -9.86 -53.09
C GLN A 55 -85.03 -10.08 -52.44
N GLY A 56 -85.77 -9.01 -52.15
CA GLY A 56 -87.08 -9.05 -51.52
C GLY A 56 -87.08 -9.47 -50.05
N LEU A 57 -85.93 -9.39 -49.38
CA LEU A 57 -85.78 -9.74 -47.96
C LEU A 57 -86.33 -8.63 -47.04
N ILE A 58 -86.35 -7.39 -47.52
CA ILE A 58 -86.87 -6.21 -46.81
C ILE A 58 -87.83 -5.44 -47.71
N ASP A 59 -88.82 -4.76 -47.12
CA ASP A 59 -89.75 -3.89 -47.84
C ASP A 59 -89.24 -2.43 -47.94
N GLU A 60 -89.93 -1.61 -48.74
CA GLU A 60 -89.50 -0.23 -49.04
C GLU A 60 -89.52 0.67 -47.79
N THR A 61 -90.41 0.40 -46.85
CA THR A 61 -90.49 1.10 -45.55
C THR A 61 -89.30 0.73 -44.67
N GLN A 62 -88.98 -0.57 -44.57
CA GLN A 62 -87.83 -1.06 -43.82
C GLN A 62 -86.50 -0.58 -44.39
N ARG A 63 -86.38 -0.50 -45.73
CA ARG A 63 -85.22 0.11 -46.40
C ARG A 63 -85.04 1.56 -45.98
N GLY A 64 -86.12 2.35 -45.99
CA GLY A 64 -86.10 3.75 -45.56
C GLY A 64 -85.67 3.93 -44.11
N ASP A 65 -86.17 3.10 -43.20
CA ASP A 65 -85.80 3.15 -41.78
C ASP A 65 -84.33 2.78 -41.54
N LEU A 66 -83.82 1.75 -42.23
CA LEU A 66 -82.43 1.32 -42.12
C LEU A 66 -81.44 2.35 -42.71
N GLU A 67 -81.80 2.99 -43.83
CA GLU A 67 -81.00 4.07 -44.42
C GLU A 67 -80.94 5.28 -43.47
N MET A 68 -82.07 5.65 -42.86
CA MET A 68 -82.13 6.76 -41.92
C MET A 68 -81.32 6.50 -40.65
N GLU A 69 -81.35 5.28 -40.10
CA GLU A 69 -80.55 4.90 -38.94
C GLU A 69 -79.04 4.89 -39.27
N LEU A 70 -78.66 4.40 -40.46
CA LEU A 70 -77.27 4.42 -40.91
C LEU A 70 -76.75 5.86 -41.08
N ASP A 71 -77.55 6.75 -41.65
CA ASP A 71 -77.21 8.17 -41.78
C ASP A 71 -77.06 8.83 -40.41
N ARG A 72 -77.93 8.48 -39.46
CA ARG A 72 -77.85 8.96 -38.07
C ARG A 72 -76.59 8.47 -37.36
N GLN A 73 -76.24 7.19 -37.47
CA GLN A 73 -75.03 6.63 -36.87
C GLN A 73 -73.77 7.30 -37.41
N VAL A 74 -73.70 7.57 -38.72
CA VAL A 74 -72.56 8.30 -39.29
C VAL A 74 -72.48 9.73 -38.79
N LEU A 75 -73.61 10.39 -38.54
CA LEU A 75 -73.64 11.74 -37.97
C LEU A 75 -73.26 11.77 -36.48
N GLU A 76 -73.63 10.75 -35.71
CA GLU A 76 -73.27 10.62 -34.28
C GLU A 76 -71.81 10.17 -34.09
N GLU A 77 -71.30 9.28 -34.96
CA GLU A 77 -69.91 8.79 -34.94
C GLU A 77 -68.95 9.62 -35.81
N ALA A 78 -69.45 10.66 -36.50
CA ALA A 78 -68.63 11.60 -37.24
C ALA A 78 -67.58 12.13 -36.26
N PRO A 79 -66.29 11.80 -36.45
CA PRO A 79 -65.28 12.20 -35.49
C PRO A 79 -65.36 13.71 -35.41
N THR A 80 -65.45 14.27 -34.20
CA THR A 80 -65.04 15.64 -33.94
C THR A 80 -63.55 15.71 -34.28
N ALA A 81 -63.23 15.75 -35.58
CA ALA A 81 -61.89 15.75 -36.14
C ALA A 81 -61.13 17.02 -35.74
N ALA A 82 -61.85 18.03 -35.23
CA ALA A 82 -61.29 19.22 -34.61
C ALA A 82 -60.75 18.98 -33.18
N ALA A 83 -61.19 17.95 -32.46
CA ALA A 83 -60.83 17.75 -31.05
C ALA A 83 -59.56 16.91 -30.83
N VAL A 84 -59.18 16.04 -31.78
CA VAL A 84 -58.03 15.13 -31.62
C VAL A 84 -56.76 15.64 -32.34
N ALA A 85 -56.89 16.64 -33.22
CA ALA A 85 -55.74 17.19 -33.97
C ALA A 85 -54.75 18.00 -33.10
N ASN A 86 -55.14 18.41 -31.88
CA ASN A 86 -54.32 19.32 -31.05
C ASN A 86 -53.74 18.73 -29.76
N SER A 87 -53.87 17.42 -29.50
CA SER A 87 -53.11 16.79 -28.41
C SER A 87 -51.79 16.21 -28.90
N ALA A 88 -51.03 17.00 -29.66
CA ALA A 88 -49.59 16.78 -29.74
C ALA A 88 -49.00 17.25 -28.42
N THR A 89 -48.97 16.40 -27.40
CA THR A 89 -48.03 16.59 -26.28
C THR A 89 -46.63 16.38 -26.85
N GLY A 90 -46.12 17.42 -27.52
CA GLY A 90 -44.74 17.49 -27.96
C GLY A 90 -43.87 17.21 -26.74
N PHE A 91 -42.86 16.35 -26.93
CA PHE A 91 -41.92 16.00 -25.88
C PHE A 91 -41.42 17.30 -25.22
N PRO A 92 -41.72 17.55 -23.94
CA PRO A 92 -41.56 18.88 -23.37
C PRO A 92 -40.08 19.27 -23.43
N PHE A 93 -39.78 20.42 -24.02
CA PHE A 93 -38.41 20.95 -24.15
C PHE A 93 -37.63 20.93 -22.82
N TRP A 94 -38.34 21.00 -21.69
CA TRP A 94 -37.83 20.83 -20.33
C TRP A 94 -37.16 19.46 -20.07
N VAL A 95 -37.65 18.37 -20.66
CA VAL A 95 -37.04 17.02 -20.51
C VAL A 95 -35.73 16.93 -21.30
N ALA A 96 -35.66 17.54 -22.49
CA ALA A 96 -34.41 17.65 -23.24
C ALA A 96 -33.39 18.54 -22.48
N GLY A 97 -33.85 19.67 -21.92
CA GLY A 97 -33.03 20.54 -21.08
C GLY A 97 -32.50 19.82 -19.83
N PHE A 98 -33.35 19.03 -19.16
CA PHE A 98 -32.94 18.24 -18.01
C PHE A 98 -31.93 17.15 -18.37
N GLY A 99 -32.07 16.48 -19.52
CA GLY A 99 -31.10 15.50 -20.00
C GLY A 99 -29.72 16.10 -20.26
N VAL A 100 -29.65 17.26 -20.94
CA VAL A 100 -28.39 17.99 -21.16
C VAL A 100 -27.78 18.44 -19.83
N LEU A 101 -28.61 18.98 -18.93
CA LEU A 101 -28.15 19.40 -17.60
C LEU A 101 -27.60 18.22 -16.79
N LEU A 102 -28.23 17.04 -16.87
CA LEU A 102 -27.73 15.83 -16.23
C LEU A 102 -26.35 15.45 -16.77
N ILE A 103 -26.16 15.43 -18.09
CA ILE A 103 -24.85 15.12 -18.72
C ILE A 103 -23.79 16.14 -18.30
N VAL A 104 -24.08 17.44 -18.41
CA VAL A 104 -23.14 18.50 -18.02
C VAL A 104 -22.81 18.40 -16.53
N SER A 105 -23.81 18.15 -15.69
CA SER A 105 -23.61 17.95 -14.25
C SER A 105 -22.75 16.73 -13.97
N ALA A 106 -22.91 15.63 -14.72
CA ALA A 106 -22.12 14.41 -14.56
C ALA A 106 -20.65 14.61 -14.98
N ILE A 107 -20.41 15.31 -16.10
CA ILE A 107 -19.04 15.67 -16.54
C ILE A 107 -18.39 16.60 -15.52
N TRP A 108 -19.13 17.59 -15.00
CA TRP A 108 -18.65 18.50 -13.97
C TRP A 108 -18.38 17.76 -12.65
N LEU A 109 -19.28 16.89 -12.20
CA LEU A 109 -19.12 16.07 -11.00
C LEU A 109 -17.91 15.14 -11.13
N TYR A 110 -17.72 14.51 -12.28
CA TYR A 110 -16.55 13.66 -12.54
C TYR A 110 -15.25 14.49 -12.61
N GLY A 111 -15.30 15.70 -13.16
CA GLY A 111 -14.15 16.61 -13.13
C GLY A 111 -13.78 17.08 -11.72
N TYR A 112 -14.77 17.17 -10.82
CA TYR A 112 -14.58 17.63 -9.45
C TYR A 112 -14.26 16.51 -8.45
N LEU A 113 -14.96 15.38 -8.52
CA LEU A 113 -14.84 14.22 -7.62
C LEU A 113 -14.06 13.04 -8.21
N GLY A 114 -13.81 13.03 -9.51
CA GLY A 114 -13.20 11.90 -10.20
C GLY A 114 -11.69 11.86 -10.07
N TYR A 115 -11.13 10.67 -10.25
CA TYR A 115 -9.72 10.32 -10.14
C TYR A 115 -8.85 10.78 -11.34
N ARG A 116 -9.19 11.91 -11.99
CA ARG A 116 -8.44 12.39 -13.17
C ARG A 116 -6.98 12.71 -12.83
N ASP A 117 -6.75 13.31 -11.67
CA ASP A 117 -5.41 13.69 -11.25
C ASP A 117 -4.58 12.44 -10.87
N ASP A 118 -5.19 11.44 -10.24
CA ASP A 118 -4.55 10.15 -9.93
C ASP A 118 -4.20 9.34 -11.18
N LEU A 119 -5.06 9.34 -12.21
CA LEU A 119 -4.76 8.70 -13.49
C LEU A 119 -3.57 9.36 -14.19
N GLN A 120 -3.45 10.69 -14.09
CA GLN A 120 -2.29 11.41 -14.59
C GLN A 120 -1.03 11.09 -13.78
N LEU A 121 -1.14 11.00 -12.44
CA LEU A 121 -0.04 10.60 -11.57
C LEU A 121 0.45 9.19 -11.93
N GLN A 122 -0.47 8.24 -12.17
CA GLN A 122 -0.16 6.88 -12.57
C GLN A 122 0.53 6.82 -13.94
N ALA A 123 0.09 7.65 -14.90
CA ALA A 123 0.74 7.76 -16.21
C ALA A 123 2.19 8.26 -16.07
N LEU A 124 2.41 9.31 -15.28
CA LEU A 124 3.76 9.83 -14.98
C LEU A 124 4.63 8.78 -14.29
N GLN A 125 4.06 8.01 -13.36
CA GLN A 125 4.76 6.90 -12.71
C GLN A 125 5.15 5.80 -13.71
N ALA A 126 4.25 5.45 -14.64
CA ALA A 126 4.51 4.45 -15.67
C ALA A 126 5.66 4.87 -16.59
N ASP A 127 5.69 6.13 -17.01
CA ASP A 127 6.77 6.69 -17.82
C ASP A 127 8.12 6.64 -17.08
N ILE A 128 8.11 6.98 -15.80
CA ILE A 128 9.29 6.92 -14.92
C ILE A 128 9.80 5.47 -14.80
N VAL A 129 8.91 4.50 -14.58
CA VAL A 129 9.28 3.08 -14.45
C VAL A 129 9.79 2.53 -15.78
N ALA A 130 9.14 2.88 -16.90
CA ALA A 130 9.57 2.47 -18.23
C ALA A 130 10.98 3.01 -18.56
N ALA A 131 11.26 4.27 -18.23
CA ALA A 131 12.59 4.85 -18.36
C ALA A 131 13.64 4.07 -17.55
N GLY A 132 13.35 3.78 -16.28
CA GLY A 132 14.23 2.98 -15.42
C GLY A 132 14.49 1.56 -15.93
N GLN A 133 13.49 0.89 -16.51
CA GLN A 133 13.64 -0.45 -17.10
C GLN A 133 14.50 -0.44 -18.38
N SER A 134 14.43 0.65 -19.16
CA SER A 134 15.25 0.82 -20.36
C SER A 134 16.71 1.19 -20.08
N GLY A 135 17.08 1.38 -18.80
CA GLY A 135 18.40 1.87 -18.40
C GLY A 135 18.64 3.35 -18.74
N ALA A 136 17.60 4.07 -19.16
CA ALA A 136 17.66 5.51 -19.38
C ALA A 136 17.75 6.23 -18.03
N GLU A 137 18.57 7.28 -17.96
CA GLU A 137 18.60 8.13 -16.79
C GLU A 137 17.22 8.78 -16.56
N MET A 138 16.80 8.78 -15.30
CA MET A 138 15.55 9.37 -14.87
C MET A 138 15.59 10.89 -15.14
N SER A 139 14.74 11.38 -16.05
CA SER A 139 14.67 12.80 -16.37
C SER A 139 14.26 13.62 -15.13
N PRO A 140 15.04 14.64 -14.73
CA PRO A 140 14.67 15.54 -13.63
C PRO A 140 13.32 16.23 -13.87
N GLU A 141 12.98 16.51 -15.12
CA GLU A 141 11.69 17.08 -15.52
C GLU A 141 10.53 16.13 -15.22
N ALA A 142 10.68 14.84 -15.52
CA ALA A 142 9.66 13.82 -15.23
C ALA A 142 9.40 13.69 -13.72
N ILE A 143 10.46 13.68 -12.91
CA ILE A 143 10.35 13.63 -11.44
C ILE A 143 9.67 14.90 -10.91
N ASN A 144 10.03 16.07 -11.42
CA ASN A 144 9.41 17.33 -11.02
C ASN A 144 7.93 17.40 -11.42
N ALA A 145 7.57 16.90 -12.61
CA ALA A 145 6.18 16.79 -13.04
C ALA A 145 5.38 15.84 -12.14
N TYR A 146 5.97 14.70 -11.76
CA TYR A 146 5.37 13.75 -10.82
C TYR A 146 5.13 14.40 -9.45
N GLN A 147 6.13 15.10 -8.90
CA GLN A 147 6.00 15.82 -7.64
C GLN A 147 4.92 16.90 -7.69
N GLN A 148 4.87 17.70 -8.77
CA GLN A 148 3.85 18.75 -8.93
C GLN A 148 2.44 18.17 -9.02
N GLN A 149 2.29 17.06 -9.76
CA GLN A 149 1.00 16.38 -9.86
C GLN A 149 0.56 15.81 -8.51
N LEU A 150 1.49 15.21 -7.76
CA LEU A 150 1.23 14.72 -6.42
C LEU A 150 0.85 15.85 -5.45
N GLN A 151 1.55 17.00 -5.52
CA GLN A 151 1.22 18.17 -4.73
C GLN A 151 -0.21 18.65 -5.00
N LYS A 152 -0.60 18.73 -6.27
CA LYS A 152 -1.95 19.14 -6.66
C LYS A 152 -3.04 18.22 -6.10
N ILE A 153 -2.76 16.92 -5.99
CA ILE A 153 -3.68 15.96 -5.36
C ILE A 153 -3.76 16.22 -3.85
N ILE A 154 -2.61 16.42 -3.19
CA ILE A 154 -2.55 16.73 -1.76
C ILE A 154 -3.28 18.06 -1.44
N ASP A 155 -3.17 19.07 -2.30
CA ASP A 155 -3.86 20.36 -2.10
C ASP A 155 -5.39 20.20 -2.13
N LYS A 156 -5.91 19.25 -2.91
CA LYS A 156 -7.35 18.91 -2.95
C LYS A 156 -7.77 17.97 -1.83
N HIS A 157 -6.88 17.07 -1.43
CA HIS A 157 -7.12 16.02 -0.44
C HIS A 157 -6.02 16.01 0.62
N PRO A 158 -5.96 17.04 1.49
CA PRO A 158 -4.83 17.25 2.41
C PRO A 158 -4.70 16.18 3.50
N ASP A 159 -5.77 15.43 3.76
CA ASP A 159 -5.81 14.35 4.75
C ASP A 159 -5.62 12.96 4.11
N SER A 160 -5.21 12.88 2.84
CA SER A 160 -4.96 11.61 2.16
C SER A 160 -3.61 11.02 2.57
N ALA A 161 -3.64 10.10 3.52
CA ALA A 161 -2.46 9.40 4.05
C ALA A 161 -1.59 8.79 2.94
N ASP A 162 -2.21 8.11 1.96
CA ASP A 162 -1.50 7.44 0.88
C ASP A 162 -0.64 8.43 0.07
N HIS A 163 -1.20 9.58 -0.32
CA HIS A 163 -0.48 10.60 -1.08
C HIS A 163 0.61 11.29 -0.25
N LEU A 164 0.37 11.49 1.05
CA LEU A 164 1.39 12.01 1.97
C LEU A 164 2.57 11.04 2.10
N VAL A 165 2.33 9.73 2.21
CA VAL A 165 3.37 8.70 2.25
C VAL A 165 4.16 8.65 0.94
N VAL A 166 3.48 8.76 -0.21
CA VAL A 166 4.17 8.80 -1.51
C VAL A 166 5.06 10.05 -1.60
N MET A 167 4.59 11.21 -1.13
CA MET A 167 5.36 12.45 -1.16
C MET A 167 6.58 12.38 -0.24
N THR A 168 6.43 11.88 0.99
CA THR A 168 7.57 11.70 1.90
C THR A 168 8.60 10.73 1.31
N GLY A 169 8.16 9.63 0.69
CA GLY A 169 9.02 8.69 0.00
C GLY A 169 9.84 9.35 -1.12
N LEU A 170 9.16 10.10 -1.99
CA LEU A 170 9.77 10.82 -3.10
C LEU A 170 10.84 11.83 -2.63
N LEU A 171 10.51 12.65 -1.64
CA LEU A 171 11.41 13.67 -1.11
C LEU A 171 12.63 13.03 -0.43
N ARG A 172 12.45 11.97 0.37
CA ARG A 172 13.56 11.23 0.97
C ARG A 172 14.48 10.59 -0.06
N GLN A 173 13.93 10.02 -1.14
CA GLN A 173 14.73 9.42 -2.21
C GLN A 173 15.61 10.47 -2.91
N ARG A 174 15.14 11.72 -3.00
CA ARG A 174 15.90 12.86 -3.53
C ARG A 174 16.90 13.46 -2.51
N GLY A 175 16.92 12.95 -1.28
CA GLY A 175 17.70 13.51 -0.17
C GLY A 175 17.12 14.78 0.45
N ASP A 176 15.92 15.19 0.02
CA ASP A 176 15.21 16.35 0.60
C ASP A 176 14.44 15.93 1.87
N PHE A 177 15.20 15.63 2.92
CA PHE A 177 14.63 15.25 4.21
C PHE A 177 13.87 16.42 4.85
N ALA A 178 14.37 17.66 4.69
CA ALA A 178 13.74 18.85 5.24
C ALA A 178 12.34 19.09 4.62
N GLY A 179 12.21 18.97 3.30
CA GLY A 179 10.94 19.08 2.60
C GLY A 179 9.94 18.00 2.98
N SER A 180 10.40 16.82 3.41
CA SER A 180 9.51 15.72 3.81
C SER A 180 8.83 15.92 5.18
N ILE A 181 9.41 16.71 6.07
CA ILE A 181 8.93 16.94 7.45
C ILE A 181 7.46 17.39 7.51
N PRO A 182 6.99 18.41 6.78
CA PRO A 182 5.59 18.85 6.86
C PRO A 182 4.58 17.76 6.52
N TYR A 183 4.90 16.85 5.60
CA TYR A 183 4.02 15.73 5.25
C TYR A 183 4.02 14.63 6.32
N PHE A 184 5.17 14.36 6.94
CA PHE A 184 5.23 13.48 8.11
C PHE A 184 4.51 14.05 9.33
N GLU A 185 4.58 15.37 9.53
CA GLU A 185 3.82 16.05 10.58
C GLU A 185 2.31 15.90 10.35
N LYS A 186 1.86 16.08 9.10
CA LYS A 186 0.46 15.85 8.74
C LYS A 186 0.05 14.38 8.95
N LEU A 187 0.90 13.43 8.57
CA LEU A 187 0.67 12.00 8.86
C LEU A 187 0.57 11.72 10.37
N ARG A 188 1.39 12.39 11.19
CA ARG A 188 1.33 12.27 12.65
C ARG A 188 0.05 12.85 13.24
N GLU A 189 -0.51 13.91 12.66
CA GLU A 189 -1.84 14.43 13.06
C GLU A 189 -2.95 13.40 12.78
N LEU A 190 -2.88 12.72 11.63
CA LEU A 190 -3.86 11.70 11.23
C LEU A 190 -3.71 10.40 12.04
N TYR A 191 -2.47 10.02 12.37
CA TYR A 191 -2.13 8.78 13.06
C TYR A 191 -1.20 9.04 14.27
N PRO A 192 -1.71 9.66 15.35
CA PRO A 192 -0.89 10.14 16.47
C PRO A 192 -0.31 9.02 17.36
N LYS A 193 -0.63 7.75 17.09
CA LYS A 193 -0.15 6.59 17.85
C LYS A 193 0.60 5.58 16.98
N ASP A 194 0.93 5.96 15.76
CA ASP A 194 1.68 5.11 14.83
C ASP A 194 3.19 5.27 15.10
N PRO A 195 3.88 4.22 15.60
CA PRO A 195 5.30 4.29 15.92
C PRO A 195 6.19 4.43 14.67
N ASP A 196 5.75 3.94 13.52
CA ASP A 196 6.49 4.05 12.26
C ASP A 196 6.50 5.50 11.78
N ILE A 197 5.36 6.20 11.83
CA ILE A 197 5.29 7.62 11.47
C ILE A 197 6.16 8.47 12.40
N MET A 198 6.12 8.22 13.71
CA MET A 198 6.98 8.93 14.67
C MET A 198 8.46 8.73 14.38
N ALA A 199 8.87 7.50 14.08
CA ALA A 199 10.26 7.19 13.82
C ALA A 199 10.76 7.66 12.46
N GLN A 200 9.92 7.60 11.42
CA GLN A 200 10.26 8.15 10.11
C GLN A 200 10.35 9.68 10.14
N LEU A 201 9.46 10.36 10.88
CA LEU A 201 9.57 11.78 11.16
C LEU A 201 10.87 12.08 11.91
N GLY A 202 11.18 11.32 12.97
CA GLY A 202 12.42 11.46 13.72
C GLY A 202 13.66 11.28 12.84
N GLN A 203 13.67 10.27 11.97
CA GLN A 203 14.75 10.04 11.02
C GLN A 203 14.89 11.20 10.02
N ALA A 204 13.79 11.69 9.47
CA ALA A 204 13.80 12.83 8.55
C ALA A 204 14.38 14.08 9.23
N ARG A 205 13.99 14.37 10.47
CA ARG A 205 14.53 15.50 11.26
C ARG A 205 16.00 15.31 11.60
N TYR A 206 16.42 14.11 11.98
CA TYR A 206 17.81 13.79 12.25
C TYR A 206 18.70 13.98 11.01
N LEU A 207 18.24 13.54 9.84
CA LEU A 207 18.98 13.70 8.59
C LEU A 207 18.99 15.16 8.10
N ALA A 208 17.87 15.87 8.22
CA ALA A 208 17.77 17.30 7.88
C ALA A 208 18.65 18.19 8.76
N SER A 209 18.88 17.80 10.02
CA SER A 209 19.76 18.49 10.98
C SER A 209 21.23 18.02 10.91
N ASN A 210 21.64 17.48 9.75
CA ASN A 210 22.99 16.98 9.51
C ASN A 210 23.45 15.94 10.55
N ARG A 211 22.55 15.03 10.92
CA ARG A 211 22.76 13.95 11.91
C ARG A 211 23.01 14.46 13.32
N THR A 212 22.32 15.53 13.70
CA THR A 212 22.33 16.06 15.07
C THR A 212 21.05 15.64 15.78
N LEU A 213 21.17 14.88 16.86
CA LEU A 213 20.00 14.48 17.65
C LEU A 213 19.61 15.59 18.64
N ASP A 214 18.60 16.38 18.30
CA ASP A 214 17.99 17.33 19.24
C ASP A 214 16.95 16.67 20.17
N ALA A 215 16.58 17.36 21.25
CA ALA A 215 15.64 16.85 22.25
C ALA A 215 14.26 16.51 21.66
N THR A 216 13.80 17.25 20.65
CA THR A 216 12.49 17.02 20.04
C THR A 216 12.50 15.78 19.12
N THR A 217 13.63 15.52 18.48
CA THR A 217 13.87 14.35 17.63
C THR A 217 14.07 13.11 18.49
N GLN A 218 14.79 13.23 19.60
CA GLN A 218 14.90 12.16 20.60
C GLN A 218 13.52 11.77 21.14
N ALA A 219 12.69 12.75 21.52
CA ALA A 219 11.36 12.49 22.03
C ALA A 219 10.45 11.73 21.04
N LEU A 220 10.66 11.89 19.72
CA LEU A 220 9.94 11.11 18.70
C LEU A 220 10.34 9.64 18.74
N PHE A 221 11.65 9.36 18.84
CA PHE A 221 12.14 7.99 18.95
C PHE A 221 11.74 7.33 20.27
N ASP A 222 11.81 8.07 21.39
CA ASP A 222 11.39 7.57 22.70
C ASP A 222 9.91 7.20 22.71
N GLN A 223 9.04 8.02 22.11
CA GLN A 223 7.61 7.71 21.96
C GLN A 223 7.38 6.49 21.05
N ALA A 224 8.09 6.41 19.92
CA ALA A 224 7.99 5.25 19.02
C ALA A 224 8.37 3.96 19.76
N LEU A 225 9.47 3.97 20.52
CA LEU A 225 9.95 2.81 21.29
C LEU A 225 9.07 2.48 22.49
N GLN A 226 8.36 3.46 23.05
CA GLN A 226 7.37 3.21 24.09
C GLN A 226 6.16 2.42 23.57
N ILE A 227 5.75 2.67 22.33
CA ILE A 227 4.63 1.97 21.68
C ILE A 227 5.11 0.63 21.10
N GLU A 228 6.25 0.63 20.41
CA GLU A 228 6.85 -0.54 19.80
C GLU A 228 8.35 -0.63 20.18
N PRO A 229 8.70 -1.42 21.23
CA PRO A 229 10.07 -1.51 21.74
C PRO A 229 11.12 -2.00 20.74
N ASN A 230 10.69 -2.71 19.69
CA ASN A 230 11.57 -3.26 18.65
C ASN A 230 11.52 -2.46 17.34
N GLN A 231 11.00 -1.22 17.36
CA GLN A 231 10.82 -0.45 16.14
C GLN A 231 12.16 -0.10 15.50
N ALA A 232 12.40 -0.68 14.33
CA ALA A 232 13.73 -0.81 13.75
C ALA A 232 14.38 0.53 13.38
N THR A 233 13.60 1.50 12.90
CA THR A 233 14.11 2.82 12.49
C THR A 233 14.62 3.60 13.69
N ALA A 234 13.89 3.58 14.82
CA ALA A 234 14.30 4.30 16.02
C ALA A 234 15.56 3.68 16.63
N LEU A 235 15.59 2.36 16.80
CA LEU A 235 16.77 1.64 17.29
C LEU A 235 17.99 1.85 16.37
N GLY A 236 17.77 1.84 15.05
CA GLY A 236 18.82 2.07 14.06
C GLY A 236 19.44 3.46 14.19
N VAL A 237 18.62 4.51 14.17
CA VAL A 237 19.09 5.91 14.24
C VAL A 237 19.74 6.21 15.59
N LEU A 238 19.11 5.81 16.71
CA LEU A 238 19.67 6.05 18.04
C LEU A 238 21.00 5.33 18.24
N GLY A 239 21.15 4.10 17.72
CA GLY A 239 22.44 3.41 17.79
C GLY A 239 23.52 4.05 16.91
N ILE A 240 23.16 4.60 15.73
CA ILE A 240 24.10 5.38 14.89
C ILE A 240 24.56 6.64 15.64
N ASP A 241 23.62 7.38 16.24
CA ASP A 241 23.93 8.58 17.01
C ASP A 241 24.80 8.26 18.25
N ALA A 242 24.44 7.22 19.00
CA ALA A 242 25.23 6.75 20.14
C ALA A 242 26.65 6.36 19.73
N PHE A 243 26.81 5.65 18.61
CA PHE A 243 28.12 5.29 18.09
C PHE A 243 28.95 6.53 17.71
N ALA A 244 28.32 7.51 17.06
CA ALA A 244 28.97 8.76 16.67
C ALA A 244 29.43 9.59 17.88
N ARG A 245 28.67 9.58 18.97
CA ARG A 245 29.00 10.25 20.24
C ARG A 245 29.98 9.47 21.12
N GLY A 246 30.38 8.26 20.72
CA GLY A 246 31.23 7.38 21.52
C GLY A 246 30.52 6.73 22.71
N ASP A 247 29.18 6.79 22.78
CA ASP A 247 28.37 6.10 23.78
C ASP A 247 28.19 4.63 23.38
N PHE A 248 29.23 3.84 23.61
CA PHE A 248 29.21 2.43 23.22
C PHE A 248 28.22 1.60 24.03
N ARG A 249 27.88 2.02 25.25
CA ARG A 249 26.80 1.39 26.03
C ARG A 249 25.45 1.61 25.35
N GLY A 250 25.16 2.84 24.93
CA GLY A 250 23.96 3.18 24.17
C GLY A 250 23.87 2.40 22.85
N VAL A 251 25.00 2.21 22.15
CA VAL A 251 25.03 1.35 20.95
C VAL A 251 24.51 -0.05 21.24
N LEU A 252 24.99 -0.70 22.30
CA LEU A 252 24.54 -2.05 22.66
C LEU A 252 23.06 -2.06 23.03
N GLN A 253 22.61 -1.05 23.78
CA GLN A 253 21.20 -0.89 24.16
C GLN A 253 20.27 -0.83 22.95
N TYR A 254 20.65 -0.13 21.88
CA TYR A 254 19.78 0.04 20.71
C TYR A 254 19.98 -1.03 19.62
N TRP A 255 21.23 -1.41 19.32
CA TRP A 255 21.51 -2.32 18.21
C TRP A 255 21.33 -3.80 18.56
N GLN A 256 21.43 -4.21 19.84
CA GLN A 256 21.16 -5.60 20.20
C GLN A 256 19.69 -6.01 19.94
N PRO A 257 18.67 -5.26 20.40
CA PRO A 257 17.28 -5.55 20.05
C PRO A 257 17.02 -5.48 18.55
N LEU A 258 17.61 -4.49 17.86
CA LEU A 258 17.49 -4.36 16.41
C LEU A 258 18.01 -5.62 15.70
N MET A 259 19.17 -6.13 16.11
CA MET A 259 19.76 -7.34 15.53
C MET A 259 18.87 -8.57 15.72
N MET A 260 18.15 -8.68 16.85
CA MET A 260 17.24 -9.82 17.09
C MET A 260 16.04 -9.86 16.13
N GLY A 261 15.62 -8.71 15.59
CA GLY A 261 14.55 -8.62 14.60
C GLY A 261 14.98 -8.86 13.16
N LEU A 262 16.29 -8.94 12.88
CA LEU A 262 16.82 -9.08 11.53
C LEU A 262 17.03 -10.55 11.15
N PRO A 263 16.65 -10.97 9.93
CA PRO A 263 17.00 -12.29 9.44
C PRO A 263 18.52 -12.48 9.42
N PRO A 264 19.04 -13.59 9.99
CA PRO A 264 20.46 -13.88 9.98
C PRO A 264 21.07 -13.92 8.58
N GLY A 265 22.32 -13.47 8.47
CA GLY A 265 23.08 -13.52 7.21
C GLY A 265 22.73 -12.45 6.19
N THR A 266 21.73 -11.60 6.44
CA THR A 266 21.46 -10.42 5.60
C THR A 266 22.56 -9.38 5.72
N GLN A 267 22.74 -8.55 4.69
CA GLN A 267 23.72 -7.45 4.73
C GLN A 267 23.46 -6.53 5.93
N GLN A 268 22.20 -6.19 6.21
CA GLN A 268 21.82 -5.34 7.34
C GLN A 268 22.20 -5.99 8.68
N PHE A 269 21.94 -7.29 8.86
CA PHE A 269 22.35 -8.04 10.05
C PHE A 269 23.87 -7.95 10.26
N ASN A 270 24.65 -8.19 9.20
CA ASN A 270 26.11 -8.16 9.26
C ASN A 270 26.66 -6.76 9.60
N LEU A 271 26.06 -5.69 9.06
CA LEU A 271 26.45 -4.30 9.36
C LEU A 271 26.21 -3.97 10.83
N ILE A 272 25.01 -4.26 11.35
CA ILE A 272 24.67 -3.99 12.76
C ILE A 272 25.55 -4.84 13.69
N ALA A 273 25.74 -6.12 13.39
CA ALA A 273 26.55 -7.00 14.22
C ALA A 273 28.04 -6.60 14.25
N SER A 274 28.61 -6.17 13.12
CA SER A 274 29.97 -5.62 13.07
C SER A 274 30.07 -4.34 13.90
N GLY A 275 29.08 -3.46 13.82
CA GLY A 275 28.99 -2.26 14.65
C GLY A 275 28.92 -2.56 16.15
N ILE A 276 28.14 -3.57 16.54
CA ILE A 276 28.08 -4.08 17.92
C ILE A 276 29.45 -4.58 18.38
N GLN A 277 30.18 -5.36 17.57
CA GLN A 277 31.52 -5.83 17.94
C GLN A 277 32.49 -4.67 18.15
N GLN A 278 32.53 -3.71 17.23
CA GLN A 278 33.38 -2.53 17.37
C GLN A 278 33.03 -1.72 18.63
N ALA A 279 31.74 -1.58 18.95
CA ALA A 279 31.31 -0.91 20.18
C ALA A 279 31.77 -1.67 21.43
N ARG A 280 31.69 -3.00 21.45
CA ARG A 280 32.18 -3.83 22.56
C ARG A 280 33.67 -3.65 22.80
N GLU A 281 34.46 -3.74 21.73
CA GLU A 281 35.91 -3.57 21.78
C GLU A 281 36.30 -2.20 22.35
N ARG A 282 35.66 -1.13 21.84
CA ARG A 282 35.94 0.24 22.30
C ARG A 282 35.47 0.49 23.73
N ALA A 283 34.31 -0.03 24.11
CA ALA A 283 33.80 0.09 25.48
C ALA A 283 34.72 -0.59 26.51
N VAL A 284 35.29 -1.74 26.14
CA VAL A 284 36.23 -2.48 27.00
C VAL A 284 37.59 -1.79 27.03
N ALA A 285 38.09 -1.32 25.88
CA ALA A 285 39.33 -0.55 25.80
C ALA A 285 39.26 0.77 26.60
N ALA A 286 38.08 1.41 26.64
CA ALA A 286 37.81 2.59 27.44
C ALA A 286 37.60 2.29 28.94
N GLY A 287 37.56 1.01 29.34
CA GLY A 287 37.29 0.58 30.71
C GLY A 287 35.84 0.78 31.17
N GLU A 288 34.92 1.09 30.24
CA GLU A 288 33.51 1.29 30.53
C GLU A 288 32.79 -0.04 30.76
N LEU A 289 33.19 -1.09 30.04
CA LEU A 289 32.61 -2.42 30.15
C LEU A 289 33.71 -3.46 30.45
N LYS A 290 33.30 -4.54 31.11
CA LYS A 290 34.17 -5.67 31.45
C LYS A 290 33.68 -6.93 30.76
N GLY A 291 34.61 -7.80 30.42
CA GLY A 291 34.31 -9.02 29.69
C GLY A 291 35.52 -9.92 29.46
N ILE A 292 35.25 -11.07 28.87
CA ILE A 292 36.24 -12.07 28.46
C ILE A 292 36.50 -11.91 26.98
N SER A 293 37.77 -11.68 26.62
CA SER A 293 38.20 -11.56 25.22
C SER A 293 38.64 -12.91 24.67
N ILE A 294 38.08 -13.29 23.51
CA ILE A 294 38.24 -14.61 22.90
C ILE A 294 38.58 -14.42 21.42
N ALA A 295 39.72 -14.95 20.99
CA ALA A 295 40.06 -15.07 19.58
C ALA A 295 39.37 -16.30 18.99
N ILE A 296 38.55 -16.11 17.96
CA ILE A 296 37.89 -17.20 17.23
C ILE A 296 38.61 -17.37 15.90
N ASN A 297 39.07 -18.59 15.63
CA ASN A 297 39.70 -18.97 14.38
C ASN A 297 38.85 -20.06 13.71
N TYR A 298 38.77 -20.05 12.39
CA TYR A 298 37.95 -20.98 11.61
C TYR A 298 38.82 -21.88 10.72
N SER A 299 38.47 -23.15 10.60
CA SER A 299 38.97 -23.97 9.48
C SER A 299 38.38 -23.48 8.15
N GLU A 300 39.04 -23.78 7.02
CA GLU A 300 38.53 -23.39 5.69
C GLU A 300 37.11 -23.92 5.45
N ALA A 301 36.84 -25.16 5.88
CA ALA A 301 35.54 -25.80 5.74
C ALA A 301 34.47 -25.20 6.67
N ALA A 302 34.84 -24.82 7.90
CA ALA A 302 33.95 -24.09 8.81
C ALA A 302 33.60 -22.70 8.27
N LEU A 303 34.59 -21.98 7.73
CA LEU A 303 34.39 -20.65 7.15
C LEU A 303 33.49 -20.66 5.91
N ALA A 304 33.57 -21.72 5.10
CA ALA A 304 32.71 -21.91 3.94
C ALA A 304 31.25 -22.21 4.30
N THR A 305 30.96 -22.50 5.57
CA THR A 305 29.61 -22.86 6.02
C THR A 305 28.82 -21.61 6.43
N PRO A 306 27.74 -21.24 5.72
CA PRO A 306 26.92 -20.10 6.12
C PRO A 306 26.23 -20.39 7.45
N GLY A 307 26.39 -19.47 8.41
CA GLY A 307 25.77 -19.65 9.72
C GLY A 307 26.05 -18.49 10.68
N ILE A 308 25.54 -18.67 11.90
CA ILE A 308 25.72 -17.74 13.02
C ILE A 308 26.70 -18.39 13.99
N LEU A 309 27.73 -17.64 14.39
CA LEU A 309 28.60 -17.99 15.50
C LEU A 309 27.85 -17.82 16.82
N PHE A 310 27.78 -18.89 17.60
CA PHE A 310 27.36 -18.89 18.98
C PHE A 310 28.58 -19.06 19.88
N VAL A 311 28.81 -18.11 20.78
CA VAL A 311 29.83 -18.21 21.83
C VAL A 311 29.12 -18.31 23.17
N VAL A 312 29.40 -19.39 23.91
CA VAL A 312 28.64 -19.76 25.11
C VAL A 312 29.61 -20.09 26.25
N ALA A 313 29.37 -19.48 27.41
CA ALA A 313 30.04 -19.80 28.66
C ALA A 313 29.13 -20.67 29.55
N LYS A 314 29.67 -21.75 30.12
CA LYS A 314 28.97 -22.67 31.02
C LYS A 314 29.81 -22.96 32.26
N GLU A 315 29.19 -23.33 33.37
CA GLU A 315 29.93 -23.89 34.50
C GLU A 315 30.27 -25.38 34.27
N PRO A 316 31.39 -25.89 34.81
CA PRO A 316 31.82 -27.29 34.63
C PRO A 316 30.83 -28.32 35.19
N ASP A 317 30.04 -27.97 36.20
CA ASP A 317 29.23 -28.89 37.03
C ASP A 317 27.91 -29.35 36.37
N GLY A 318 27.81 -29.31 35.04
CA GLY A 318 26.73 -29.97 34.28
C GLY A 318 25.33 -29.34 34.37
N MET A 319 25.15 -28.17 34.98
CA MET A 319 23.86 -27.46 34.88
C MET A 319 23.60 -27.06 33.41
N PRO A 320 22.41 -27.38 32.84
CA PRO A 320 22.17 -27.26 31.39
C PRO A 320 22.08 -25.81 30.90
N MET A 321 21.90 -24.84 31.80
CA MET A 321 21.70 -23.44 31.44
C MET A 321 23.05 -22.71 31.27
N PRO A 322 23.27 -22.02 30.14
CA PRO A 322 24.48 -21.23 29.95
C PRO A 322 24.54 -20.04 30.92
N VAL A 323 25.76 -19.69 31.32
CA VAL A 323 26.04 -18.50 32.13
C VAL A 323 25.93 -17.25 31.28
N ALA A 324 26.54 -17.28 30.10
CA ALA A 324 26.47 -16.20 29.12
C ALA A 324 26.40 -16.79 27.71
N ALA A 325 25.74 -16.08 26.80
CA ALA A 325 25.64 -16.48 25.40
C ALA A 325 25.62 -15.26 24.48
N LEU A 326 26.38 -15.33 23.39
CA LEU A 326 26.47 -14.29 22.38
C LEU A 326 26.29 -14.89 20.98
N LYS A 327 25.55 -14.18 20.13
CA LYS A 327 25.28 -14.56 18.74
C LYS A 327 25.88 -13.53 17.81
N LEU A 328 26.70 -13.96 16.85
CA LEU A 328 27.41 -13.09 15.91
C LEU A 328 27.44 -13.72 14.52
N PRO A 329 27.56 -12.93 13.45
CA PRO A 329 27.95 -13.47 12.16
C PRO A 329 29.36 -14.08 12.23
N VAL A 330 29.62 -15.04 11.34
CA VAL A 330 30.99 -15.51 11.05
C VAL A 330 31.65 -14.47 10.14
N MET A 331 32.78 -13.89 10.57
CA MET A 331 33.48 -12.84 9.82
C MET A 331 34.95 -13.21 9.61
N GLY A 332 35.43 -13.03 8.37
CA GLY A 332 36.84 -13.22 8.01
C GLY A 332 37.37 -14.63 8.31
N ASN A 333 38.69 -14.79 8.27
CA ASN A 333 39.38 -16.02 8.66
C ASN A 333 39.54 -16.19 10.18
N GLY A 334 39.15 -15.17 10.95
CA GLY A 334 39.09 -15.17 12.39
C GLY A 334 38.53 -13.83 12.88
N GLN A 335 37.97 -13.82 14.09
CA GLN A 335 37.41 -12.62 14.70
C GLN A 335 37.65 -12.58 16.21
N GLN A 336 37.88 -11.39 16.74
CA GLN A 336 37.87 -11.15 18.18
C GLN A 336 36.42 -11.09 18.66
N VAL A 337 36.11 -11.79 19.75
CA VAL A 337 34.80 -11.78 20.38
C VAL A 337 34.97 -11.42 21.84
N ILE A 338 34.13 -10.50 22.33
CA ILE A 338 34.08 -10.16 23.75
C ILE A 338 32.73 -10.51 24.34
N LEU A 339 32.73 -11.49 25.25
CA LEU A 339 31.61 -11.76 26.15
C LEU A 339 31.64 -10.73 27.26
N LEU A 340 30.64 -9.86 27.33
CA LEU A 340 30.52 -8.81 28.34
C LEU A 340 29.74 -9.31 29.56
N ASP A 341 29.94 -8.68 30.72
CA ASP A 341 29.13 -8.96 31.92
C ASP A 341 27.62 -8.82 31.65
N SER A 342 27.23 -7.95 30.70
CA SER A 342 25.82 -7.78 30.26
C SER A 342 25.26 -8.97 29.49
N ASP A 343 26.11 -9.87 28.99
CA ASP A 343 25.68 -11.10 28.31
C ASP A 343 25.40 -12.24 29.30
N ILE A 344 25.67 -12.03 30.59
CA ILE A 344 25.39 -12.99 31.65
C ILE A 344 23.88 -13.05 31.89
N ILE A 345 23.33 -14.25 31.79
CA ILE A 345 21.90 -14.53 31.93
C ILE A 345 21.48 -14.49 33.41
N ARG A 346 22.43 -14.70 34.34
CA ARG A 346 22.18 -14.65 35.79
C ARG A 346 22.12 -13.20 36.29
N PRO A 347 20.97 -12.72 36.80
CA PRO A 347 20.82 -11.33 37.23
C PRO A 347 21.85 -10.93 38.29
N GLY A 348 22.52 -9.81 38.06
CA GLY A 348 23.46 -9.20 39.02
C GLY A 348 24.81 -9.90 39.18
N LYS A 349 25.11 -10.91 38.36
CA LYS A 349 26.41 -11.60 38.36
C LYS A 349 27.38 -10.99 37.34
N GLN A 350 28.66 -11.08 37.64
CA GLN A 350 29.78 -10.71 36.77
C GLN A 350 30.66 -11.93 36.52
N PHE A 351 31.49 -11.92 35.46
CA PHE A 351 32.36 -13.06 35.17
C PHE A 351 33.32 -13.41 36.31
N LYS A 352 33.78 -12.40 37.07
CA LYS A 352 34.62 -12.59 38.26
C LYS A 352 33.95 -13.38 39.40
N ASP A 353 32.62 -13.50 39.39
CA ASP A 353 31.87 -14.22 40.43
C ASP A 353 31.86 -15.74 40.19
N PHE A 354 32.41 -16.20 39.08
CA PHE A 354 32.54 -17.60 38.70
C PHE A 354 34.01 -18.01 38.82
N SER A 355 34.28 -19.10 39.56
CA SER A 355 35.65 -19.60 39.74
C SER A 355 36.23 -20.17 38.46
N GLU A 356 35.41 -20.92 37.72
CA GLU A 356 35.77 -21.55 36.46
C GLU A 356 34.57 -21.53 35.50
N LEU A 357 34.84 -21.29 34.21
CA LEU A 357 33.86 -21.38 33.13
C LEU A 357 34.43 -22.18 31.96
N SER A 358 33.64 -23.07 31.38
CA SER A 358 33.91 -23.69 30.09
C SER A 358 33.34 -22.83 28.96
N ILE A 359 34.22 -22.28 28.13
CA ILE A 359 33.86 -21.45 26.98
C ILE A 359 33.85 -22.34 25.73
N SER A 360 32.74 -22.33 24.99
CA SER A 360 32.59 -23.10 23.75
C SER A 360 32.05 -22.22 22.64
N ALA A 361 32.40 -22.54 21.40
CA ALA A 361 31.90 -21.87 20.22
C ALA A 361 31.40 -22.87 19.17
N HIS A 362 30.34 -22.53 18.44
CA HIS A 362 29.87 -23.31 17.30
C HIS A 362 29.19 -22.43 16.24
N ILE A 363 29.16 -22.91 15.00
CA ILE A 363 28.48 -22.27 13.88
C ILE A 363 27.14 -22.99 13.67
N SER A 364 26.02 -22.30 13.92
CA SER A 364 24.70 -22.84 13.61
C SER A 364 24.22 -22.39 12.24
N THR A 365 23.86 -23.36 11.40
CA THR A 365 23.27 -23.14 10.07
C THR A 365 21.77 -22.78 10.15
N THR A 366 21.13 -23.11 11.27
CA THR A 366 19.68 -22.90 11.47
C THR A 366 19.36 -21.74 12.41
N GLY A 367 20.38 -21.09 12.97
CA GLY A 367 20.25 -19.92 13.85
C GLY A 367 19.70 -20.24 15.24
N VAL A 368 19.60 -21.52 15.60
CA VAL A 368 19.21 -21.96 16.95
C VAL A 368 20.45 -22.32 17.75
N ALA A 369 20.42 -22.12 19.07
CA ALA A 369 21.58 -22.33 19.94
C ALA A 369 21.92 -23.82 20.18
N ASN A 370 21.02 -24.73 19.80
CA ASN A 370 21.20 -26.16 20.01
C ASN A 370 22.03 -26.74 18.87
N ARG A 371 23.12 -27.42 19.25
CA ARG A 371 24.04 -28.07 18.31
C ARG A 371 23.30 -29.16 17.51
N ARG A 372 23.56 -29.20 16.20
CA ARG A 372 23.00 -30.20 15.27
C ARG A 372 24.09 -30.88 14.46
N SER A 373 23.78 -32.08 13.97
CA SER A 373 24.63 -32.81 13.02
C SER A 373 24.96 -31.92 11.81
N GLY A 374 26.22 -31.92 11.41
CA GLY A 374 26.76 -31.09 10.32
C GLY A 374 27.21 -29.67 10.74
N GLU A 375 26.97 -29.24 11.97
CA GLU A 375 27.45 -27.94 12.49
C GLU A 375 28.92 -28.03 12.95
N TRP A 376 29.64 -26.92 12.82
CA TRP A 376 31.06 -26.83 13.21
C TRP A 376 31.20 -26.31 14.63
N LEU A 377 32.10 -26.89 15.42
CA LEU A 377 32.34 -26.53 16.81
C LEU A 377 33.84 -26.44 17.13
N ALA A 378 34.14 -25.66 18.16
CA ALA A 378 35.44 -25.64 18.82
C ALA A 378 35.44 -26.53 20.07
N GLU A 379 36.58 -27.14 20.36
CA GLU A 379 36.82 -27.75 21.67
C GLU A 379 36.64 -26.70 22.79
N PRO A 380 35.88 -27.01 23.86
CA PRO A 380 35.70 -26.05 24.94
C PRO A 380 37.01 -25.76 25.66
N VAL A 381 37.25 -24.49 26.00
CA VAL A 381 38.43 -24.05 26.77
C VAL A 381 37.97 -23.58 28.15
N SER A 382 38.67 -24.03 29.20
CA SER A 382 38.45 -23.54 30.56
C SER A 382 38.99 -22.12 30.73
N TRP A 383 38.19 -21.28 31.35
CA TRP A 383 38.52 -19.92 31.77
C TRP A 383 38.46 -19.85 33.29
N GLU A 384 39.49 -19.28 33.90
CA GLU A 384 39.56 -19.02 35.34
C GLU A 384 39.69 -17.52 35.58
N SER A 385 39.00 -17.01 36.60
CA SER A 385 38.92 -15.58 36.90
C SER A 385 40.26 -14.90 37.21
N ASP A 386 41.26 -15.66 37.68
CA ASP A 386 42.61 -15.17 38.00
C ASP A 386 43.58 -15.19 36.81
N THR A 387 43.19 -15.77 35.68
CA THR A 387 44.07 -15.99 34.53
C THR A 387 43.81 -14.97 33.43
N SER A 388 44.80 -14.11 33.12
CA SER A 388 44.73 -13.07 32.09
C SER A 388 45.13 -13.53 30.68
N LEU A 389 45.24 -14.84 30.46
CA LEU A 389 45.67 -15.37 29.17
C LEU A 389 44.61 -15.13 28.08
N PRO A 390 45.01 -14.72 26.87
CA PRO A 390 44.09 -14.58 25.76
C PRO A 390 43.51 -15.95 25.41
N LEU A 391 42.18 -16.07 25.45
CA LEU A 391 41.50 -17.30 25.06
C LEU A 391 41.47 -17.39 23.54
N SER A 392 41.74 -18.58 23.02
CA SER A 392 41.63 -18.89 21.60
C SER A 392 40.78 -20.13 21.41
N LEU A 393 39.79 -20.07 20.53
CA LEU A 393 38.97 -21.20 20.11
C LEU A 393 39.18 -21.45 18.62
N GLN A 394 39.45 -22.70 18.27
CA GLN A 394 39.58 -23.17 16.90
C GLN A 394 38.31 -23.93 16.51
N ILE A 395 37.53 -23.41 15.57
CA ILE A 395 36.33 -24.08 15.04
C ILE A 395 36.76 -24.93 13.83
N ASP A 396 37.00 -26.21 14.07
CA ASP A 396 37.55 -27.15 13.08
C ASP A 396 36.91 -28.55 13.11
N THR A 397 36.01 -28.81 14.07
CA THR A 397 35.38 -30.12 14.25
C THR A 397 33.93 -30.06 13.79
N GLN A 398 33.54 -30.93 12.87
CA GLN A 398 32.15 -31.06 12.43
C GLN A 398 31.41 -32.10 13.28
N LEU A 399 30.22 -31.75 13.78
CA LEU A 399 29.37 -32.67 14.51
C LEU A 399 28.89 -33.78 13.55
N PRO A 400 29.07 -35.08 13.89
CA PRO A 400 28.74 -36.19 13.01
C PRO A 400 27.24 -36.31 12.69
#